data_AF-A0A8T2NC28-F1
#
_entry.id   AF-A0A8T2NC28-F1
#
_cell.length_a   1.000
_cell.length_b   1.000
_cell.length_c   1.000
_cell.angle_alpha   90.00
_cell.angle_beta   90.00
_cell.angle_gamma   90.00
#
_symmetry.space_group_name_H-M   'P 1'
#
loop_
_entity.id
_entity.type
_entity.pdbx_description
1 polymer ?
#
loop_
_entity_poly.entity_id
_entity_poly.type
_entity_poly.pdbx_seq_one_letter_code
_entity_poly.pdbx_strand_id
1 'polypeptide(L)'
;HWVWFGYWFSRESNENALLSLLSYSPHPCTWQPDTTGSELFSSCYSTELMSMLRTKGSGLVPLHNACSYGHYEVTELLLKHGACVNAMDLWQFTPLHEAASKNRVEVCSLLLSHGADPTLVNCHGKSAVDMAPTPELKERLTYEFKGHSLLQAAREADMAKVKKTLALEIINFKHPQSHETALHCAVASPHPKRKQVTELLLRKGANVNEKNKDFMTPLHVAAERANNDVMEVLQKHGAKMNALDTLGQTALHRAALAGHLQTCRLLLSYGADPAIISLQGFTAAQMGNEAVQQILNGTASYSCTACLFCAFARMLLWLCVYRRACRCVRLCACSHAYVCACVCLCRHIPFGSLIRREYV
;
A
#
# COMPACT_ATOMS: atom_id res chain seq x y z
N HIS A 1 -32.02 36.74 -4.69
CA HIS A 1 -30.61 36.39 -4.40
C HIS A 1 -30.25 34.92 -4.59
N TRP A 2 -31.14 33.93 -4.39
CA TRP A 2 -30.79 32.50 -4.53
C TRP A 2 -31.14 31.83 -5.87
N VAL A 3 -32.08 32.39 -6.65
CA VAL A 3 -32.33 31.97 -8.05
C VAL A 3 -31.11 32.25 -8.95
N TRP A 4 -30.22 33.15 -8.51
CA TRP A 4 -28.96 33.46 -9.17
C TRP A 4 -27.81 32.52 -8.79
N PHE A 5 -27.94 31.71 -7.73
CA PHE A 5 -26.82 30.90 -7.22
C PHE A 5 -26.51 29.70 -8.12
N GLY A 6 -27.53 28.93 -8.54
CA GLY A 6 -27.36 27.86 -9.52
C GLY A 6 -27.07 28.36 -10.93
N TYR A 7 -27.67 29.49 -11.32
CA TYR A 7 -27.47 30.10 -12.64
C TYR A 7 -26.06 30.71 -12.81
N TRP A 8 -25.40 31.11 -11.71
CA TRP A 8 -24.01 31.60 -11.72
C TRP A 8 -22.95 30.49 -11.58
N PHE A 9 -23.16 29.52 -10.68
CA PHE A 9 -22.22 28.37 -10.53
C PHE A 9 -22.06 27.56 -11.82
N SER A 10 -23.05 27.62 -12.72
CA SER A 10 -23.06 26.96 -14.03
C SER A 10 -22.20 27.63 -15.11
N ARG A 11 -21.73 28.88 -14.91
CA ARG A 11 -21.10 29.68 -15.98
C ARG A 11 -19.66 30.13 -15.72
N GLU A 12 -19.11 29.88 -14.54
CA GLU A 12 -17.83 30.47 -14.14
C GLU A 12 -16.70 29.46 -13.95
N SER A 13 -15.47 29.97 -13.97
CA SER A 13 -14.23 29.25 -13.65
C SER A 13 -14.21 28.76 -12.19
N ASN A 14 -13.37 27.75 -11.91
CA ASN A 14 -13.18 27.20 -10.56
C ASN A 14 -12.89 28.26 -9.48
N GLU A 15 -12.19 29.34 -9.83
CA GLU A 15 -11.89 30.44 -8.90
C GLU A 15 -13.13 31.21 -8.45
N ASN A 16 -14.06 31.49 -9.36
CA ASN A 16 -15.28 32.23 -9.00
C ASN A 16 -16.26 31.34 -8.21
N ALA A 17 -16.27 30.03 -8.46
CA ALA A 17 -17.00 29.08 -7.62
C ALA A 17 -16.49 29.09 -6.16
N LEU A 18 -15.18 29.20 -5.95
CA LEU A 18 -14.56 29.33 -4.61
C LEU A 18 -14.86 30.68 -3.95
N LEU A 19 -14.76 31.78 -4.70
CA LEU A 19 -15.10 33.13 -4.21
C LEU A 19 -16.59 33.24 -3.83
N SER A 20 -17.45 32.58 -4.60
CA SER A 20 -18.88 32.48 -4.30
C SER A 20 -19.13 31.73 -2.99
N LEU A 21 -18.43 30.61 -2.77
CA LEU A 21 -18.47 29.90 -1.49
C LEU A 21 -18.00 30.80 -0.34
N LEU A 22 -16.89 31.53 -0.49
CA LEU A 22 -16.35 32.47 0.51
C LEU A 22 -17.34 33.60 0.89
N SER A 23 -18.19 34.05 -0.04
CA SER A 23 -19.21 35.08 0.22
C SER A 23 -20.30 34.66 1.21
N TYR A 24 -20.41 33.37 1.51
CA TYR A 24 -21.35 32.80 2.48
C TYR A 24 -20.72 32.47 3.84
N SER A 25 -19.45 32.79 4.04
CA SER A 25 -18.78 32.62 5.33
C SER A 25 -19.44 33.51 6.40
N PRO A 26 -19.82 32.95 7.57
CA PRO A 26 -20.27 33.74 8.70
C PRO A 26 -19.15 34.59 9.35
N HIS A 27 -17.89 34.39 8.95
CA HIS A 27 -16.73 35.13 9.44
C HIS A 27 -16.10 35.99 8.33
N PRO A 28 -15.79 37.28 8.61
CA PRO A 28 -15.11 38.15 7.65
C PRO A 28 -13.68 37.67 7.43
N CYS A 29 -13.40 37.15 6.24
CA CYS A 29 -12.06 36.82 5.78
C CYS A 29 -11.26 38.11 5.52
N THR A 30 -10.11 38.28 6.16
CA THR A 30 -9.17 39.36 5.82
C THR A 30 -8.52 39.06 4.48
N TRP A 31 -8.81 39.87 3.47
CA TRP A 31 -8.29 39.73 2.11
C TRP A 31 -6.86 40.27 2.01
N GLN A 32 -5.92 39.45 1.55
CA GLN A 32 -4.59 39.92 1.12
C GLN A 32 -4.51 39.84 -0.42
N PRO A 33 -3.97 40.86 -1.12
CA PRO A 33 -4.03 40.97 -2.58
C PRO A 33 -3.43 39.79 -3.36
N ASP A 34 -2.52 39.04 -2.75
CA ASP A 34 -1.76 37.95 -3.39
C ASP A 34 -2.25 36.55 -2.99
N THR A 35 -3.30 36.45 -2.16
CA THR A 35 -3.83 35.14 -1.72
C THR A 35 -4.75 34.52 -2.76
N THR A 36 -4.48 33.27 -3.14
CA THR A 36 -5.34 32.54 -4.07
C THR A 36 -6.69 32.23 -3.43
N GLY A 37 -7.75 32.07 -4.23
CA GLY A 37 -9.08 31.70 -3.71
C GLY A 37 -9.06 30.40 -2.88
N SER A 38 -8.12 29.49 -3.16
CA SER A 38 -7.91 28.25 -2.40
C SER A 38 -7.27 28.47 -1.01
N GLU A 39 -6.35 29.42 -0.88
CA GLU A 39 -5.69 29.76 0.38
C GLU A 39 -6.64 30.52 1.31
N LEU A 40 -7.42 31.45 0.76
CA LEU A 40 -8.49 32.14 1.49
C LEU A 40 -9.55 31.15 2.00
N PHE A 41 -9.92 30.19 1.17
CA PHE A 41 -10.85 29.13 1.54
C PHE A 41 -10.33 28.26 2.69
N SER A 42 -9.06 27.86 2.64
CA SER A 42 -8.41 27.10 3.71
C SER A 42 -8.33 27.88 5.03
N SER A 43 -8.18 29.20 4.98
CA SER A 43 -8.10 30.06 6.16
C SER A 43 -9.47 30.27 6.82
N CYS A 44 -10.52 30.40 6.02
CA CYS A 44 -11.84 30.79 6.52
C CYS A 44 -12.75 29.64 6.91
N TYR A 45 -12.47 28.42 6.44
CA TYR A 45 -13.37 27.30 6.64
C TYR A 45 -12.70 26.15 7.40
N SER A 46 -13.09 26.01 8.68
CA SER A 46 -12.83 24.80 9.45
C SER A 46 -13.80 23.68 9.06
N THR A 47 -13.43 22.43 9.37
CA THR A 47 -14.26 21.22 9.13
C THR A 47 -15.67 21.35 9.69
N GLU A 48 -15.81 22.01 10.84
CA GLU A 48 -17.07 22.21 11.53
C GLU A 48 -17.95 23.24 10.79
N LEU A 49 -17.35 24.34 10.32
CA LEU A 49 -18.02 25.39 9.56
C LEU A 49 -18.61 24.84 8.25
N MET A 50 -17.87 23.99 7.53
CA MET A 50 -18.31 23.42 6.25
C MET A 50 -19.56 22.55 6.35
N SER A 51 -19.70 21.81 7.45
CA SER A 51 -20.89 20.99 7.70
C SER A 51 -22.13 21.81 8.06
N MET A 52 -21.94 23.04 8.52
CA MET A 52 -22.99 23.97 8.95
C MET A 52 -23.50 24.88 7.82
N LEU A 53 -22.75 25.02 6.72
CA LEU A 53 -23.17 25.77 5.54
C LEU A 53 -24.27 25.01 4.77
N ARG A 54 -25.50 25.11 5.27
CA ARG A 54 -26.70 24.60 4.58
C ARG A 54 -27.48 25.74 3.94
N THR A 55 -27.91 25.53 2.69
CA THR A 55 -28.82 26.46 2.01
C THR A 55 -30.17 26.48 2.72
N LYS A 56 -30.66 27.69 3.05
CA LYS A 56 -31.98 27.86 3.66
C LYS A 56 -33.06 27.46 2.64
N GLY A 57 -33.73 26.34 2.87
CA GLY A 57 -34.89 25.87 2.10
C GLY A 57 -34.69 24.55 1.34
N SER A 58 -33.46 24.15 1.03
CA SER A 58 -33.16 22.85 0.39
C SER A 58 -32.27 21.92 1.22
N GLY A 59 -31.53 22.46 2.20
CA GLY A 59 -30.62 21.66 3.03
C GLY A 59 -29.33 21.23 2.32
N LEU A 60 -29.08 21.75 1.11
CA LEU A 60 -27.87 21.46 0.35
C LEU A 60 -26.64 22.05 1.05
N VAL A 61 -25.55 21.30 1.00
CA VAL A 61 -24.20 21.76 1.37
C VAL A 61 -23.40 22.15 0.12
N PRO A 62 -22.35 22.99 0.23
CA PRO A 62 -21.45 23.35 -0.88
C PRO A 62 -21.06 22.21 -1.83
N LEU A 63 -20.82 21.02 -1.27
CA LEU A 63 -20.44 19.83 -2.01
C LEU A 63 -21.52 19.39 -3.03
N HIS A 64 -22.81 19.55 -2.73
CA HIS A 64 -23.89 19.23 -3.69
C HIS A 64 -23.80 20.09 -4.95
N ASN A 65 -23.59 21.40 -4.78
CA ASN A 65 -23.50 22.33 -5.90
C ASN A 65 -22.28 22.02 -6.77
N ALA A 66 -21.10 21.88 -6.15
CA ALA A 66 -19.88 21.50 -6.88
C ALA A 66 -20.08 20.20 -7.68
N CYS A 67 -20.74 19.21 -7.07
CA CYS A 67 -20.99 17.92 -7.70
C CYS A 67 -22.02 17.96 -8.84
N SER A 68 -23.12 18.71 -8.68
CA SER A 68 -24.16 18.84 -9.71
C SER A 68 -23.61 19.52 -10.98
N TYR A 69 -22.79 20.56 -10.81
CA TYR A 69 -22.18 21.29 -11.93
C TYR A 69 -20.93 20.63 -12.51
N GLY A 70 -20.30 19.69 -11.80
CA GLY A 70 -19.15 18.93 -12.29
C GLY A 70 -17.79 19.61 -12.03
N HIS A 71 -17.70 20.47 -11.01
CA HIS A 71 -16.47 21.18 -10.66
C HIS A 71 -15.52 20.26 -9.88
N TYR A 72 -14.67 19.53 -10.61
CA TYR A 72 -13.79 18.51 -10.03
C TYR A 72 -12.84 19.10 -8.98
N GLU A 73 -12.13 20.19 -9.29
CA GLU A 73 -11.13 20.80 -8.41
C GLU A 73 -11.76 21.36 -7.14
N VAL A 74 -12.92 22.00 -7.25
CA VAL A 74 -13.67 22.53 -6.10
C VAL A 74 -14.19 21.37 -5.23
N THR A 75 -14.68 20.29 -5.86
CA THR A 75 -15.12 19.09 -5.16
C THR A 75 -13.97 18.44 -4.38
N GLU A 76 -12.80 18.30 -5.01
CA GLU A 76 -11.61 17.76 -4.37
C GLU A 76 -11.17 18.63 -3.18
N LEU A 77 -11.17 19.95 -3.34
CA LEU A 77 -10.82 20.88 -2.27
C LEU A 77 -11.80 20.78 -1.10
N LEU A 78 -13.10 20.74 -1.37
CA LEU A 78 -14.15 20.58 -0.35
C LEU A 78 -13.96 19.27 0.44
N LEU A 79 -13.72 18.16 -0.25
CA LEU A 79 -13.48 16.86 0.38
C LEU A 79 -12.19 16.85 1.22
N LYS A 80 -11.10 17.47 0.73
CA LYS A 80 -9.85 17.64 1.49
C LYS A 80 -10.07 18.42 2.80
N HIS A 81 -11.00 19.37 2.82
CA HIS A 81 -11.35 20.18 3.99
C HIS A 81 -12.50 19.58 4.83
N GLY A 82 -12.77 18.28 4.67
CA GLY A 82 -13.68 17.54 5.54
C GLY A 82 -15.17 17.70 5.20
N ALA A 83 -15.51 18.10 3.98
CA ALA A 83 -16.91 18.03 3.54
C ALA A 83 -17.43 16.59 3.64
N CYS A 84 -18.60 16.41 4.25
CA CYS A 84 -19.21 15.08 4.39
C CYS A 84 -19.66 14.58 3.01
N VAL A 85 -18.99 13.53 2.51
CA VAL A 85 -19.20 12.96 1.16
C VAL A 85 -20.63 12.41 0.97
N ASN A 86 -21.24 11.90 2.04
CA ASN A 86 -22.61 11.37 2.07
C ASN A 86 -23.57 12.33 2.79
N ALA A 87 -23.29 13.64 2.79
CA ALA A 87 -24.22 14.63 3.33
C ALA A 87 -25.58 14.51 2.63
N MET A 88 -26.66 14.54 3.39
CA MET A 88 -28.02 14.45 2.86
C MET A 88 -28.71 15.80 2.91
N ASP A 89 -29.39 16.17 1.84
CA ASP A 89 -30.29 17.32 1.80
C ASP A 89 -31.67 16.99 2.40
N LEU A 90 -32.65 17.90 2.30
CA LEU A 90 -34.00 17.67 2.84
C LEU A 90 -34.76 16.53 2.14
N TRP A 91 -34.34 16.13 0.95
CA TRP A 91 -34.90 15.03 0.16
C TRP A 91 -34.03 13.77 0.19
N GLN A 92 -33.03 13.73 1.07
CA GLN A 92 -32.05 12.65 1.19
C GLN A 92 -31.22 12.41 -0.08
N PHE A 93 -31.05 13.43 -0.92
CA PHE A 93 -30.05 13.39 -1.98
C PHE A 93 -28.67 13.56 -1.36
N THR A 94 -27.73 12.76 -1.84
CA THR A 94 -26.30 12.91 -1.53
C THR A 94 -25.60 13.63 -2.69
N PRO A 95 -24.39 14.18 -2.48
CA PRO A 95 -23.59 14.73 -3.58
C PRO A 95 -23.39 13.76 -4.75
N LEU A 96 -23.35 12.45 -4.47
CA LEU A 96 -23.25 11.42 -5.50
C LEU A 96 -24.53 11.28 -6.33
N HIS A 97 -25.72 11.47 -5.74
CA HIS A 97 -26.98 11.53 -6.50
C HIS A 97 -26.96 12.69 -7.50
N GLU A 98 -26.51 13.87 -7.07
CA GLU A 98 -26.38 15.06 -7.91
C GLU A 98 -25.43 14.79 -9.09
N ALA A 99 -24.21 14.35 -8.79
CA ALA A 99 -23.20 14.03 -9.82
C ALA A 99 -23.68 12.96 -10.80
N ALA A 100 -24.29 11.86 -10.30
CA ALA A 100 -24.74 10.75 -11.13
C ALA A 100 -25.89 11.18 -12.07
N SER A 101 -26.86 11.94 -11.57
CA SER A 101 -28.01 12.41 -12.36
C SER A 101 -27.61 13.34 -13.52
N LYS A 102 -26.49 14.07 -13.36
CA LYS A 102 -25.92 14.98 -14.37
C LYS A 102 -24.80 14.35 -15.18
N ASN A 103 -24.58 13.03 -15.05
CA ASN A 103 -23.54 12.28 -15.75
C ASN A 103 -22.12 12.84 -15.54
N ARG A 104 -21.79 13.30 -14.33
CA ARG A 104 -20.45 13.80 -13.98
C ARG A 104 -19.54 12.63 -13.61
N VAL A 105 -19.04 11.91 -14.61
CA VAL A 105 -18.32 10.65 -14.45
C VAL A 105 -17.09 10.78 -13.54
N GLU A 106 -16.28 11.81 -13.75
CA GLU A 106 -15.03 12.06 -13.02
C GLU A 106 -15.31 12.45 -11.57
N VAL A 107 -16.34 13.27 -11.35
CA VAL A 107 -16.77 13.66 -10.00
C VAL A 107 -17.37 12.47 -9.25
N CYS A 108 -18.15 11.62 -9.92
CA CYS A 108 -18.64 10.38 -9.31
C CYS A 108 -17.48 9.50 -8.84
N SER A 109 -16.46 9.34 -9.69
CA SER A 109 -15.26 8.56 -9.35
C SER A 109 -14.49 9.15 -8.17
N LEU A 110 -14.35 10.48 -8.14
CA LEU A 110 -13.75 11.19 -7.00
C LEU A 110 -14.54 10.95 -5.71
N LEU A 111 -15.86 11.13 -5.73
CA LEU A 111 -16.72 10.92 -4.57
C LEU A 111 -16.62 9.48 -4.04
N LEU A 112 -16.68 8.48 -4.92
CA LEU A 112 -16.53 7.08 -4.53
C LEU A 112 -15.17 6.79 -3.88
N SER A 113 -14.09 7.40 -4.38
CA SER A 113 -12.76 7.29 -3.78
C SER A 113 -12.67 7.89 -2.37
N HIS A 114 -13.54 8.85 -2.06
CA HIS A 114 -13.69 9.47 -0.73
C HIS A 114 -14.76 8.77 0.14
N GLY A 115 -15.28 7.61 -0.27
CA GLY A 115 -16.20 6.81 0.52
C GLY A 115 -17.68 7.15 0.32
N ALA A 116 -18.04 7.74 -0.83
CA ALA A 116 -19.44 7.88 -1.20
C ALA A 116 -20.12 6.51 -1.35
N ASP A 117 -21.35 6.39 -0.88
CA ASP A 117 -22.13 5.17 -0.99
C ASP A 117 -23.22 5.34 -2.07
N PRO A 118 -23.09 4.66 -3.23
CA PRO A 118 -24.06 4.76 -4.32
C PRO A 118 -25.35 3.99 -4.04
N THR A 119 -25.42 3.19 -2.96
CA THR A 119 -26.58 2.37 -2.59
C THR A 119 -27.55 3.08 -1.66
N LEU A 120 -27.16 4.23 -1.10
CA LEU A 120 -28.05 5.09 -0.33
C LEU A 120 -29.22 5.55 -1.20
N VAL A 121 -30.44 5.46 -0.66
CA VAL A 121 -31.66 5.86 -1.36
C VAL A 121 -32.17 7.20 -0.86
N ASN A 122 -32.66 8.02 -1.78
CA ASN A 122 -33.31 9.29 -1.47
C ASN A 122 -34.79 9.09 -1.05
N CYS A 123 -35.52 10.19 -0.80
CA CYS A 123 -36.94 10.13 -0.42
C CYS A 123 -37.87 9.55 -1.50
N HIS A 124 -37.38 9.41 -2.74
CA HIS A 124 -38.09 8.77 -3.84
C HIS A 124 -37.76 7.28 -3.98
N GLY A 125 -36.96 6.72 -3.06
CA GLY A 125 -36.49 5.34 -3.11
C GLY A 125 -35.50 5.07 -4.24
N LYS A 126 -34.85 6.11 -4.79
CA LYS A 126 -33.86 5.99 -5.86
C LYS A 126 -32.46 6.16 -5.29
N SER A 127 -31.56 5.26 -5.68
CA SER A 127 -30.13 5.36 -5.39
C SER A 127 -29.38 6.19 -6.44
N ALA A 128 -28.11 6.51 -6.19
CA ALA A 128 -27.29 7.20 -7.19
C ALA A 128 -27.12 6.35 -8.47
N VAL A 129 -27.08 5.02 -8.34
CA VAL A 129 -27.06 4.10 -9.49
C VAL A 129 -28.35 4.19 -10.30
N ASP A 130 -29.51 4.29 -9.64
CA ASP A 130 -30.80 4.42 -10.33
C ASP A 130 -30.94 5.74 -11.08
N MET A 131 -30.30 6.79 -10.57
CA MET A 131 -30.31 8.13 -11.16
C MET A 131 -29.34 8.32 -12.33
N ALA A 132 -28.34 7.45 -12.48
CA ALA A 132 -27.39 7.53 -13.58
C ALA A 132 -28.10 7.33 -14.93
N PRO A 133 -27.92 8.24 -15.92
CA PRO A 133 -28.65 8.19 -17.18
C PRO A 133 -28.12 7.11 -18.13
N THR A 134 -26.82 6.80 -18.05
CA THR A 134 -26.13 5.86 -18.96
C THR A 134 -25.87 4.52 -18.27
N PRO A 135 -26.00 3.38 -18.97
CA PRO A 135 -25.67 2.07 -18.42
C PRO A 135 -24.18 1.98 -18.04
N GLU A 136 -23.30 2.64 -18.79
CA GLU A 136 -21.86 2.67 -18.52
C GLU A 136 -21.57 3.31 -17.16
N LEU A 137 -22.26 4.39 -16.80
CA LEU A 137 -22.10 5.01 -15.49
C LEU A 137 -22.65 4.13 -14.37
N LYS A 138 -23.77 3.41 -14.58
CA LYS A 138 -24.33 2.48 -13.59
C LYS A 138 -23.34 1.36 -13.25
N GLU A 139 -22.76 0.76 -14.29
CA GLU A 139 -21.75 -0.29 -14.14
C GLU A 139 -20.50 0.25 -13.45
N ARG A 140 -20.01 1.41 -13.88
CA ARG A 140 -18.84 2.07 -13.26
C ARG A 140 -19.06 2.37 -11.78
N LEU A 141 -20.20 2.96 -11.41
CA LEU A 141 -20.52 3.26 -10.01
C LEU A 141 -20.47 2.00 -9.14
N THR A 142 -21.05 0.91 -9.65
CA THR A 142 -21.08 -0.38 -8.93
C THR A 142 -19.70 -1.01 -8.82
N TYR A 143 -18.92 -1.00 -9.90
CA TYR A 143 -17.56 -1.54 -9.95
C TYR A 143 -16.62 -0.78 -9.02
N GLU A 144 -16.57 0.55 -9.12
CA GLU A 144 -15.70 1.39 -8.29
C GLU A 144 -16.09 1.33 -6.82
N PHE A 145 -17.39 1.32 -6.50
CA PHE A 145 -17.83 1.17 -5.12
C PHE A 145 -17.37 -0.15 -4.48
N LYS A 146 -17.47 -1.28 -5.20
CA LYS A 146 -16.94 -2.56 -4.73
C LYS A 146 -15.41 -2.50 -4.57
N GLY A 147 -14.72 -1.87 -5.52
CA GLY A 147 -13.28 -1.61 -5.49
C GLY A 147 -12.86 -0.86 -4.23
N HIS A 148 -13.40 0.34 -4.01
CA HIS A 148 -13.10 1.16 -2.83
C HIS A 148 -13.50 0.49 -1.51
N SER A 149 -14.63 -0.24 -1.50
CA SER A 149 -15.03 -1.04 -0.33
C SER A 149 -14.01 -2.13 0.01
N LEU A 150 -13.44 -2.80 -0.99
CA LEU A 150 -12.36 -3.77 -0.77
C LEU A 150 -11.08 -3.10 -0.28
N LEU A 151 -10.68 -1.96 -0.87
CA LEU A 151 -9.50 -1.21 -0.44
C LEU A 151 -9.61 -0.77 1.03
N GLN A 152 -10.78 -0.25 1.43
CA GLN A 152 -11.02 0.18 2.81
C GLN A 152 -11.05 -1.00 3.77
N ALA A 153 -11.70 -2.11 3.41
CA ALA A 153 -11.70 -3.33 4.22
C ALA A 153 -10.28 -3.90 4.39
N ALA A 154 -9.44 -3.83 3.35
CA ALA A 154 -8.03 -4.22 3.43
C ALA A 154 -7.23 -3.29 4.35
N ARG A 155 -7.46 -1.98 4.28
CA ARG A 155 -6.81 -0.96 5.14
C ARG A 155 -7.15 -1.16 6.62
N GLU A 156 -8.41 -1.45 6.93
CA GLU A 156 -8.91 -1.76 8.29
C GLU A 156 -8.53 -3.17 8.76
N ALA A 157 -7.96 -4.00 7.88
CA ALA A 157 -7.76 -5.43 8.06
C ALA A 157 -9.03 -6.19 8.50
N ASP A 158 -10.20 -5.79 7.99
CA ASP A 158 -11.48 -6.43 8.28
C ASP A 158 -11.68 -7.67 7.40
N MET A 159 -11.32 -8.82 7.96
CA MET A 159 -11.48 -10.12 7.31
C MET A 159 -12.90 -10.46 6.87
N ALA A 160 -13.94 -9.98 7.59
CA ALA A 160 -15.32 -10.30 7.25
C ALA A 160 -15.76 -9.50 6.02
N LYS A 161 -15.48 -8.20 6.01
CA LYS A 161 -15.75 -7.33 4.85
C LYS A 161 -14.96 -7.78 3.62
N VAL A 162 -13.66 -8.09 3.77
CA VAL A 162 -12.82 -8.57 2.66
C VAL A 162 -13.41 -9.84 2.03
N LYS A 163 -13.85 -10.82 2.82
CA LYS A 163 -14.50 -12.03 2.30
C LYS A 163 -15.82 -11.75 1.57
N LYS A 164 -16.58 -10.74 2.02
CA LYS A 164 -17.86 -10.35 1.41
C LYS A 164 -17.67 -9.63 0.08
N THR A 165 -16.65 -8.81 -0.06
CA THR A 165 -16.39 -7.99 -1.27
C THR A 165 -15.45 -8.63 -2.28
N LEU A 166 -14.82 -9.76 -1.92
CA LEU A 166 -13.88 -10.49 -2.76
C LEU A 166 -14.55 -11.06 -4.02
N ALA A 167 -14.21 -10.49 -5.18
CA ALA A 167 -14.49 -11.02 -6.51
C ALA A 167 -13.21 -10.95 -7.37
N LEU A 168 -13.07 -11.87 -8.34
CA LEU A 168 -11.87 -11.94 -9.20
C LEU A 168 -11.64 -10.64 -9.99
N GLU A 169 -12.71 -9.97 -10.43
CA GLU A 169 -12.64 -8.70 -11.14
C GLU A 169 -12.17 -7.53 -10.25
N ILE A 170 -12.44 -7.60 -8.94
CA ILE A 170 -12.18 -6.51 -7.99
C ILE A 170 -10.82 -6.66 -7.30
N ILE A 171 -10.23 -7.85 -7.27
CA ILE A 171 -9.06 -8.13 -6.43
C ILE A 171 -7.83 -7.29 -6.79
N ASN A 172 -7.67 -6.97 -8.07
CA ASN A 172 -6.61 -6.12 -8.59
C ASN A 172 -7.12 -4.71 -8.94
N PHE A 173 -8.26 -4.30 -8.37
CA PHE A 173 -8.73 -2.93 -8.46
C PHE A 173 -7.66 -1.97 -7.93
N LYS A 174 -7.46 -0.87 -8.66
CA LYS A 174 -6.49 0.17 -8.36
C LYS A 174 -7.22 1.43 -7.98
N HIS A 175 -6.77 2.07 -6.91
CA HIS A 175 -7.24 3.40 -6.56
C HIS A 175 -6.90 4.39 -7.69
N PRO A 176 -7.83 5.23 -8.17
CA PRO A 176 -7.60 6.10 -9.32
C PRO A 176 -6.39 7.05 -9.17
N GLN A 177 -6.17 7.60 -7.97
CA GLN A 177 -5.11 8.58 -7.72
C GLN A 177 -3.78 7.97 -7.24
N SER A 178 -3.82 6.98 -6.33
CA SER A 178 -2.60 6.38 -5.76
C SER A 178 -2.11 5.15 -6.53
N HIS A 179 -2.94 4.59 -7.41
CA HIS A 179 -2.75 3.29 -8.06
C HIS A 179 -2.51 2.13 -7.08
N GLU A 180 -2.90 2.31 -5.82
CA GLU A 180 -2.78 1.27 -4.80
C GLU A 180 -3.83 0.19 -5.00
N THR A 181 -3.42 -1.06 -4.82
CA THR A 181 -4.31 -2.21 -4.76
C THR A 181 -4.67 -2.57 -3.32
N ALA A 182 -5.66 -3.45 -3.14
CA ALA A 182 -6.04 -3.96 -1.82
C ALA A 182 -4.83 -4.55 -1.07
N LEU A 183 -3.87 -5.14 -1.80
CA LEU A 183 -2.65 -5.68 -1.21
C LEU A 183 -1.74 -4.59 -0.62
N HIS A 184 -1.60 -3.44 -1.29
CA HIS A 184 -0.86 -2.28 -0.75
C HIS A 184 -1.51 -1.76 0.53
N CYS A 185 -2.85 -1.63 0.55
CA CYS A 185 -3.59 -1.19 1.73
C CYS A 185 -3.47 -2.19 2.89
N ALA A 186 -3.54 -3.49 2.62
CA ALA A 186 -3.41 -4.53 3.64
C ALA A 186 -2.04 -4.53 4.31
N VAL A 187 -0.95 -4.45 3.53
CA VAL A 187 0.42 -4.46 4.08
C VAL A 187 0.78 -3.18 4.83
N ALA A 188 0.14 -2.06 4.51
CA ALA A 188 0.31 -0.79 5.21
C ALA A 188 -0.51 -0.69 6.51
N SER A 189 -1.45 -1.62 6.73
CA SER A 189 -2.40 -1.56 7.82
C SER A 189 -1.73 -1.65 9.20
N PRO A 190 -2.10 -0.81 10.19
CA PRO A 190 -1.62 -0.95 11.56
C PRO A 190 -2.31 -2.10 12.33
N HIS A 191 -3.39 -2.67 11.79
CA HIS A 191 -4.24 -3.61 12.50
C HIS A 191 -3.62 -5.02 12.59
N PRO A 192 -3.90 -5.78 13.67
CA PRO A 192 -3.25 -7.08 13.93
C PRO A 192 -3.64 -8.16 12.92
N LYS A 193 -4.79 -8.02 12.25
CA LYS A 193 -5.30 -9.01 11.28
C LYS A 193 -4.71 -8.88 9.87
N ARG A 194 -3.76 -7.95 9.66
CA ARG A 194 -3.17 -7.69 8.34
C ARG A 194 -2.53 -8.93 7.71
N LYS A 195 -1.84 -9.77 8.50
CA LYS A 195 -1.18 -10.99 7.99
C LYS A 195 -2.20 -11.94 7.35
N GLN A 196 -3.35 -12.14 8.01
CA GLN A 196 -4.42 -12.99 7.48
C GLN A 196 -5.08 -12.38 6.24
N VAL A 197 -5.27 -11.06 6.21
CA VAL A 197 -5.85 -10.36 5.05
C VAL A 197 -4.90 -10.45 3.85
N THR A 198 -3.62 -10.17 4.03
CA THR A 198 -2.58 -10.26 2.98
C THR A 198 -2.50 -11.67 2.40
N GLU A 199 -2.46 -12.70 3.26
CA GLU A 199 -2.47 -14.11 2.82
C GLU A 199 -3.76 -14.44 2.04
N LEU A 200 -4.92 -13.98 2.50
CA LEU A 200 -6.19 -14.22 1.81
C LEU A 200 -6.22 -13.57 0.43
N LEU A 201 -5.78 -12.32 0.30
CA LEU A 201 -5.73 -11.60 -0.98
C LEU A 201 -4.80 -12.31 -1.98
N LEU A 202 -3.61 -12.72 -1.54
CA LEU A 202 -2.67 -13.43 -2.41
C LEU A 202 -3.21 -14.79 -2.86
N ARG A 203 -3.81 -15.57 -1.96
CA ARG A 203 -4.47 -16.84 -2.32
C ARG A 203 -5.60 -16.68 -3.32
N LYS A 204 -6.24 -15.51 -3.36
CA LYS A 204 -7.35 -15.20 -4.26
C LYS A 204 -6.90 -14.60 -5.60
N GLY A 205 -5.59 -14.42 -5.82
CA GLY A 205 -5.03 -13.95 -7.08
C GLY A 205 -4.62 -12.49 -7.11
N ALA A 206 -4.38 -11.86 -5.96
CA ALA A 206 -3.80 -10.52 -5.93
C ALA A 206 -2.36 -10.53 -6.47
N ASN A 207 -2.03 -9.53 -7.30
CA ASN A 207 -0.69 -9.38 -7.87
C ASN A 207 0.33 -8.96 -6.80
N VAL A 208 1.22 -9.88 -6.42
CA VAL A 208 2.24 -9.65 -5.36
C VAL A 208 3.26 -8.56 -5.72
N ASN A 209 3.50 -8.33 -7.01
CA ASN A 209 4.48 -7.38 -7.53
C ASN A 209 3.81 -6.17 -8.22
N GLU A 210 2.53 -5.93 -7.94
CA GLU A 210 1.84 -4.76 -8.50
C GLU A 210 2.51 -3.47 -8.01
N LYS A 211 2.51 -2.45 -8.86
CA LYS A 211 3.16 -1.17 -8.56
C LYS A 211 2.12 -0.07 -8.34
N ASN A 212 2.30 0.73 -7.30
CA ASN A 212 1.55 1.96 -7.10
C ASN A 212 2.11 3.12 -7.97
N LYS A 213 1.60 4.35 -7.79
CA LYS A 213 2.03 5.53 -8.58
C LYS A 213 3.54 5.81 -8.50
N ASP A 214 4.16 5.49 -7.36
CA ASP A 214 5.58 5.72 -7.08
C ASP A 214 6.43 4.48 -7.44
N PHE A 215 5.87 3.58 -8.25
CA PHE A 215 6.48 2.30 -8.64
C PHE A 215 6.82 1.37 -7.47
N MET A 216 6.29 1.65 -6.28
CA MET A 216 6.48 0.83 -5.09
C MET A 216 5.61 -0.42 -5.18
N THR A 217 6.21 -1.57 -4.85
CA THR A 217 5.48 -2.82 -4.66
C THR A 217 5.00 -2.96 -3.22
N PRO A 218 4.08 -3.90 -2.90
CA PRO A 218 3.66 -4.16 -1.52
C PRO A 218 4.84 -4.44 -0.58
N LEU A 219 5.94 -5.01 -1.09
CA LEU A 219 7.15 -5.25 -0.31
C LEU A 219 7.85 -3.95 0.10
N HIS A 220 7.91 -2.94 -0.77
CA HIS A 220 8.46 -1.62 -0.42
C HIS A 220 7.66 -0.99 0.72
N VAL A 221 6.33 -1.00 0.59
CA VAL A 221 5.40 -0.43 1.56
C VAL A 221 5.50 -1.14 2.92
N ALA A 222 5.63 -2.47 2.92
CA ALA A 222 5.83 -3.25 4.14
C ALA A 222 7.20 -2.95 4.80
N ALA A 223 8.26 -2.83 3.98
CA ALA A 223 9.62 -2.60 4.45
C ALA A 223 9.81 -1.21 5.08
N GLU A 224 9.22 -0.16 4.48
CA GLU A 224 9.25 1.20 5.01
C GLU A 224 8.56 1.33 6.39
N ARG A 225 7.53 0.51 6.64
CA ARG A 225 6.74 0.51 7.88
C ARG A 225 7.17 -0.53 8.92
N ALA A 226 8.24 -1.28 8.66
CA ALA A 226 8.68 -2.41 9.49
C ALA A 226 7.62 -3.50 9.74
N ASN A 227 6.69 -3.71 8.79
CA ASN A 227 5.65 -4.73 8.89
C ASN A 227 6.21 -6.11 8.50
N ASN A 228 7.10 -6.62 9.34
CA ASN A 228 7.89 -7.84 9.09
C ASN A 228 7.05 -9.12 8.95
N ASP A 229 5.88 -9.16 9.59
CA ASP A 229 4.95 -10.29 9.61
C ASP A 229 4.31 -10.56 8.24
N VAL A 230 4.07 -9.52 7.45
CA VAL A 230 3.54 -9.66 6.08
C VAL A 230 4.65 -9.91 5.05
N MET A 231 5.90 -9.55 5.34
CA MET A 231 7.02 -9.78 4.42
C MET A 231 7.31 -11.26 4.19
N GLU A 232 7.16 -12.08 5.23
CA GLU A 232 7.21 -13.55 5.12
C GLU A 232 6.16 -14.07 4.13
N VAL A 233 4.93 -13.54 4.22
CA VAL A 233 3.81 -13.92 3.33
C VAL A 233 4.08 -13.48 1.89
N LEU A 234 4.59 -12.26 1.69
CA LEU A 234 4.94 -11.73 0.38
C LEU A 234 6.07 -12.54 -0.28
N GLN A 235 7.12 -12.87 0.48
CA GLN A 235 8.22 -13.71 0.01
C GLN A 235 7.73 -15.09 -0.42
N LYS A 236 6.88 -15.72 0.38
CA LYS A 236 6.29 -17.04 0.07
C LYS A 236 5.50 -17.05 -1.25
N HIS A 237 4.86 -15.93 -1.58
CA HIS A 237 4.09 -15.78 -2.82
C HIS A 237 4.90 -15.20 -3.99
N GLY A 238 6.24 -15.16 -3.90
CA GLY A 238 7.10 -14.78 -5.02
C GLY A 238 7.26 -13.26 -5.22
N ALA A 239 7.22 -12.48 -4.14
CA ALA A 239 7.62 -11.08 -4.20
C ALA A 239 9.05 -10.91 -4.72
N LYS A 240 9.27 -9.96 -5.63
CA LYS A 240 10.60 -9.62 -6.15
C LYS A 240 11.34 -8.76 -5.11
N MET A 241 12.35 -9.32 -4.46
CA MET A 241 13.14 -8.63 -3.42
C MET A 241 13.87 -7.39 -3.94
N ASN A 242 14.36 -7.46 -5.18
CA ASN A 242 15.12 -6.40 -5.86
C ASN A 242 14.25 -5.60 -6.86
N ALA A 243 12.94 -5.53 -6.63
CA ALA A 243 12.10 -4.62 -7.40
C ALA A 243 12.54 -3.17 -7.14
N LEU A 244 12.47 -2.32 -8.17
CA LEU A 244 12.87 -0.91 -8.11
C LEU A 244 11.64 0.00 -8.17
N ASP A 245 11.66 1.02 -7.33
CA ASP A 245 10.71 2.14 -7.33
C ASP A 245 11.16 3.28 -8.28
N THR A 246 10.49 4.43 -8.23
CA THR A 246 10.79 5.60 -9.09
C THR A 246 12.20 6.16 -8.91
N LEU A 247 12.80 5.97 -7.75
CA LEU A 247 14.14 6.47 -7.43
C LEU A 247 15.21 5.39 -7.66
N GLY A 248 14.84 4.24 -8.23
CA GLY A 248 15.72 3.08 -8.36
C GLY A 248 16.04 2.44 -7.00
N GLN A 249 15.25 2.70 -5.97
CA GLN A 249 15.45 2.15 -4.65
C GLN A 249 14.73 0.79 -4.53
N THR A 250 15.34 -0.13 -3.80
CA THR A 250 14.73 -1.42 -3.43
C THR A 250 14.02 -1.33 -2.08
N ALA A 251 13.27 -2.36 -1.71
CA ALA A 251 12.70 -2.48 -0.37
C ALA A 251 13.77 -2.37 0.74
N LEU A 252 15.00 -2.82 0.48
CA LEU A 252 16.12 -2.72 1.42
C LEU A 252 16.58 -1.27 1.61
N HIS A 253 16.61 -0.46 0.55
CA HIS A 253 16.92 0.97 0.66
C HIS A 253 15.89 1.69 1.54
N ARG A 254 14.60 1.39 1.37
CA ARG A 254 13.52 1.97 2.18
C ARG A 254 13.61 1.56 3.66
N ALA A 255 13.87 0.28 3.93
CA ALA A 255 14.09 -0.20 5.30
C ALA A 255 15.32 0.43 5.95
N ALA A 256 16.41 0.58 5.19
CA ALA A 256 17.64 1.19 5.66
C ALA A 256 17.47 2.68 6.00
N LEU A 257 16.82 3.43 5.11
CA LEU A 257 16.50 4.85 5.29
C LEU A 257 15.65 5.09 6.54
N ALA A 258 14.68 4.21 6.79
CA ALA A 258 13.82 4.29 7.97
C ALA A 258 14.48 3.74 9.25
N GLY A 259 15.69 3.18 9.17
CA GLY A 259 16.43 2.64 10.32
C GLY A 259 15.92 1.29 10.84
N HIS A 260 15.15 0.55 10.06
CA HIS A 260 14.49 -0.69 10.50
C HIS A 260 15.44 -1.89 10.48
N LEU A 261 16.19 -2.06 11.57
CA LEU A 261 17.24 -3.07 11.69
C LEU A 261 16.76 -4.50 11.43
N GLN A 262 15.63 -4.90 12.03
CA GLN A 262 15.09 -6.26 11.85
C GLN A 262 14.59 -6.50 10.43
N THR A 263 13.97 -5.48 9.83
CA THR A 263 13.52 -5.52 8.44
C THR A 263 14.69 -5.68 7.48
N CYS A 264 15.80 -4.96 7.71
CA CYS A 264 17.03 -5.12 6.92
C CYS A 264 17.58 -6.55 7.00
N ARG A 265 17.62 -7.14 8.21
CA ARG A 265 18.06 -8.54 8.40
C ARG A 265 17.17 -9.52 7.66
N LEU A 266 15.85 -9.35 7.75
CA LEU A 266 14.89 -10.22 7.07
C LEU A 266 15.01 -10.12 5.55
N LEU A 267 15.10 -8.91 4.99
CA LEU A 267 15.27 -8.71 3.55
C LEU A 267 16.55 -9.36 3.02
N LEU A 268 17.67 -9.23 3.74
CA LEU A 268 18.91 -9.94 3.40
C LEU A 268 18.73 -11.46 3.44
N SER A 269 18.03 -11.98 4.46
CA SER A 269 17.74 -13.42 4.55
C SER A 269 16.85 -13.93 3.41
N TYR A 270 16.03 -13.06 2.84
CA TYR A 270 15.19 -13.34 1.67
C TYR A 270 15.92 -13.14 0.33
N GLY A 271 17.19 -12.74 0.35
CA GLY A 271 18.01 -12.57 -0.85
C GLY A 271 17.94 -11.17 -1.49
N ALA A 272 17.64 -10.13 -0.72
CA ALA A 272 17.81 -8.75 -1.18
C ALA A 272 19.29 -8.42 -1.39
N ASP A 273 19.62 -7.78 -2.51
CA ASP A 273 21.00 -7.40 -2.83
C ASP A 273 21.33 -6.01 -2.25
N PRO A 274 22.31 -5.91 -1.30
CA PRO A 274 22.72 -4.63 -0.73
C PRO A 274 23.61 -3.79 -1.66
N ALA A 275 24.14 -4.36 -2.75
CA ALA A 275 25.05 -3.68 -3.67
C ALA A 275 24.33 -2.84 -4.74
N ILE A 276 23.00 -2.99 -4.86
CA ILE A 276 22.20 -2.20 -5.81
C ILE A 276 22.34 -0.71 -5.47
N ILE A 277 22.58 0.09 -6.50
CA ILE A 277 22.65 1.55 -6.42
C ILE A 277 21.33 2.17 -6.88
N SER A 278 20.84 3.13 -6.10
CA SER A 278 19.72 3.99 -6.49
C SER A 278 20.11 4.95 -7.63
N LEU A 279 19.12 5.62 -8.23
CA LEU A 279 19.36 6.64 -9.26
C LEU A 279 20.15 7.85 -8.74
N GLN A 280 20.10 8.10 -7.42
CA GLN A 280 20.92 9.12 -6.77
C GLN A 280 22.35 8.66 -6.49
N GLY A 281 22.71 7.41 -6.82
CA GLY A 281 24.04 6.85 -6.60
C GLY A 281 24.30 6.32 -5.19
N PHE A 282 23.26 6.21 -4.34
CA PHE A 282 23.40 5.67 -2.99
C PHE A 282 23.05 4.17 -2.94
N THR A 283 23.84 3.41 -2.19
CA THR A 283 23.48 2.05 -1.75
C THR A 283 22.62 2.10 -0.49
N ALA A 284 21.94 0.99 -0.18
CA ALA A 284 21.13 0.89 1.04
C ALA A 284 21.93 1.17 2.32
N ALA A 285 23.21 0.77 2.37
CA ALA A 285 24.08 1.05 3.51
C ALA A 285 24.36 2.54 3.71
N GLN A 286 24.58 3.28 2.61
CA GLN A 286 24.87 4.71 2.66
C GLN A 286 23.64 5.55 3.09
N MET A 287 22.43 5.04 2.86
CA MET A 287 21.19 5.72 3.28
C MET A 287 20.81 5.46 4.74
N GLY A 288 21.42 4.46 5.38
CA GLY A 288 21.07 4.03 6.73
C GLY A 288 21.99 4.56 7.83
N ASN A 289 21.48 4.53 9.07
CA ASN A 289 22.25 4.86 10.27
C ASN A 289 23.41 3.86 10.51
N GLU A 290 24.32 4.19 11.42
CA GLU A 290 25.49 3.34 11.74
C GLU A 290 25.11 1.87 12.04
N ALA A 291 24.02 1.65 12.79
CA ALA A 291 23.54 0.29 13.08
C ALA A 291 23.08 -0.47 11.82
N VAL A 292 22.49 0.22 10.83
CA VAL A 292 22.13 -0.39 9.54
C VAL A 292 23.38 -0.70 8.73
N GLN A 293 24.37 0.21 8.72
CA GLN A 293 25.65 -0.02 8.05
C GLN A 293 26.37 -1.25 8.61
N GLN A 294 26.38 -1.45 9.92
CA GLN A 294 26.95 -2.65 10.54
C GLN A 294 26.26 -3.93 10.06
N ILE A 295 24.94 -3.90 9.88
CA ILE A 295 24.18 -5.06 9.38
C ILE A 295 24.55 -5.33 7.92
N LEU A 296 24.54 -4.31 7.08
CA LEU A 296 24.73 -4.45 5.64
C LEU A 296 26.20 -4.73 5.29
N ASN A 297 27.15 -4.02 5.89
CA ASN A 297 28.59 -4.23 5.67
C ASN A 297 29.10 -5.49 6.38
N GLY A 298 28.50 -5.87 7.52
CA GLY A 298 28.79 -7.13 8.19
C GLY A 298 28.51 -8.34 7.30
N THR A 299 27.54 -8.28 6.38
CA THR A 299 27.31 -9.39 5.43
C THR A 299 28.41 -9.56 4.39
N ALA A 300 29.19 -8.51 4.09
CA ALA A 300 30.30 -8.59 3.15
C ALA A 300 31.53 -9.35 3.71
N SER A 301 31.64 -9.52 5.03
CA SER A 301 32.75 -10.25 5.66
C SER A 301 32.49 -11.75 5.88
N TYR A 302 31.22 -12.19 5.86
CA TYR A 302 30.86 -13.61 6.06
C TYR A 302 30.58 -14.37 4.75
N SER A 303 30.40 -13.68 3.62
CA SER A 303 30.18 -14.32 2.32
C SER A 303 31.44 -15.01 1.75
N CYS A 304 32.63 -14.63 2.20
CA CYS A 304 33.90 -15.17 1.68
C CYS A 304 34.41 -16.45 2.37
N THR A 305 33.93 -16.83 3.57
CA THR A 305 34.49 -18.01 4.28
C THR A 305 33.52 -19.18 4.41
N ALA A 306 32.21 -18.93 4.47
CA ALA A 306 31.21 -19.99 4.56
C ALA A 306 30.91 -20.67 3.20
N CYS A 307 30.98 -19.94 2.09
CA CYS A 307 30.72 -20.49 0.75
C CYS A 307 31.83 -21.43 0.26
N LEU A 308 33.09 -21.18 0.63
CA LEU A 308 34.21 -22.09 0.32
C LEU A 308 34.09 -23.42 1.08
N PHE A 309 33.66 -23.40 2.35
CA PHE A 309 33.44 -24.62 3.13
C PHE A 309 32.21 -25.43 2.67
N CYS A 310 31.10 -24.78 2.30
CA CYS A 310 29.92 -25.47 1.77
C CYS A 310 30.13 -26.02 0.34
N ALA A 311 30.90 -25.33 -0.50
CA ALA A 311 31.28 -25.84 -1.82
C ALA A 311 32.25 -27.03 -1.72
N PHE A 312 33.23 -26.98 -0.81
CA PHE A 312 34.11 -28.11 -0.51
C PHE A 312 33.35 -29.31 0.10
N ALA A 313 32.41 -29.07 1.01
CA ALA A 313 31.59 -30.13 1.61
C ALA A 313 30.70 -30.83 0.57
N ARG A 314 30.13 -30.10 -0.39
CA ARG A 314 29.37 -30.69 -1.51
C ARG A 314 30.27 -31.47 -2.49
N MET A 315 31.48 -30.98 -2.76
CA MET A 315 32.47 -31.68 -3.60
C MET A 315 33.00 -32.95 -2.94
N LEU A 316 33.23 -32.94 -1.62
CA LEU A 316 33.64 -34.11 -0.83
C LEU A 316 32.50 -35.14 -0.70
N LEU A 317 31.24 -34.71 -0.54
CA LEU A 317 30.09 -35.62 -0.59
C LEU A 317 29.94 -36.30 -1.96
N TRP A 318 30.21 -35.59 -3.05
CA TRP A 318 30.18 -36.16 -4.40
C TRP A 318 31.29 -37.19 -4.62
N LEU A 319 32.51 -36.92 -4.15
CA LEU A 319 33.65 -37.86 -4.19
C LEU A 319 33.44 -39.10 -3.29
N CYS A 320 32.83 -38.95 -2.11
CA CYS A 320 32.52 -40.06 -1.20
C CYS A 320 31.40 -40.97 -1.72
N VAL A 321 30.45 -40.47 -2.50
CA VAL A 321 29.42 -41.30 -3.15
C VAL A 321 29.97 -42.05 -4.36
N TYR A 322 30.97 -41.50 -5.06
CA TYR A 322 31.54 -42.12 -6.26
C TYR A 322 32.60 -43.19 -5.97
N ARG A 323 33.31 -43.11 -4.83
CA ARG A 323 34.21 -44.16 -4.33
C ARG A 323 33.63 -44.75 -3.04
N ARG A 324 32.99 -45.93 -3.13
CA ARG A 324 32.43 -46.73 -2.01
C ARG A 324 33.41 -46.90 -0.83
N ALA A 325 33.58 -45.87 0.00
CA ALA A 325 34.44 -45.90 1.17
C ALA A 325 33.71 -45.27 2.37
N CYS A 326 33.31 -46.16 3.27
CA CYS A 326 33.04 -45.96 4.70
C CYS A 326 31.76 -45.21 5.17
N ARG A 327 31.15 -45.85 6.18
CA ARG A 327 29.82 -45.65 6.79
C ARG A 327 29.77 -44.53 7.83
N CYS A 328 30.13 -43.29 7.47
CA CYS A 328 30.01 -42.16 8.41
C CYS A 328 29.38 -40.93 7.74
N VAL A 329 28.08 -40.98 7.44
CA VAL A 329 27.34 -39.78 7.07
C VAL A 329 26.47 -39.36 8.26
N ARG A 330 26.85 -38.27 8.93
CA ARG A 330 25.93 -37.52 9.80
C ARG A 330 25.69 -36.15 9.19
N LEU A 331 24.41 -35.78 9.10
CA LEU A 331 23.96 -34.48 8.65
C LEU A 331 24.54 -33.38 9.54
N CYS A 332 25.17 -32.38 8.92
CA CYS A 332 25.38 -31.08 9.56
C CYS A 332 24.02 -30.39 9.68
N ALA A 333 23.47 -30.33 10.89
CA ALA A 333 22.36 -29.46 11.21
C ALA A 333 22.92 -28.14 11.77
N CYS A 334 22.72 -27.04 11.05
CA CYS A 334 23.01 -25.70 11.56
C CYS A 334 21.86 -25.26 12.49
N SER A 335 22.05 -25.38 13.80
CA SER A 335 21.26 -24.64 14.78
C SER A 335 21.98 -23.35 15.17
N HIS A 336 21.24 -22.25 15.24
CA HIS A 336 21.69 -20.91 15.62
C HIS A 336 22.24 -20.89 17.06
N ALA A 337 23.50 -21.26 17.25
CA ALA A 337 24.30 -20.84 18.40
C ALA A 337 25.77 -21.16 18.08
N TYR A 338 26.63 -20.18 18.37
CA TYR A 338 28.07 -20.25 18.22
C TYR A 338 28.66 -21.54 18.82
N VAL A 339 29.60 -22.13 18.07
CA VAL A 339 30.54 -23.25 18.37
C VAL A 339 30.33 -24.45 17.43
N CYS A 340 31.17 -24.55 16.38
CA CYS A 340 31.41 -25.82 15.69
C CYS A 340 32.28 -26.70 16.59
N ALA A 341 31.65 -27.51 17.45
CA ALA A 341 32.36 -28.57 18.17
C ALA A 341 32.38 -29.84 17.30
N CYS A 342 33.51 -30.10 16.64
CA CYS A 342 33.81 -31.44 16.12
C CYS A 342 34.29 -32.31 17.29
N VAL A 343 33.39 -33.05 17.94
CA VAL A 343 33.79 -34.09 18.89
C VAL A 343 34.03 -35.39 18.13
N CYS A 344 35.30 -35.70 17.86
CA CYS A 344 35.72 -37.03 17.46
C CYS A 344 35.60 -37.98 18.65
N LEU A 345 34.51 -38.75 18.73
CA LEU A 345 34.40 -39.89 19.62
C LEU A 345 35.10 -41.10 18.97
N CYS A 346 36.42 -41.17 19.07
CA CYS A 346 37.14 -42.43 18.90
C CYS A 346 36.98 -43.24 20.20
N ARG A 347 36.07 -44.22 20.22
CA ARG A 347 36.06 -45.28 21.24
C ARG A 347 36.65 -46.57 20.65
N HIS A 348 37.82 -46.93 21.18
CA HIS A 348 38.39 -48.27 21.37
C HIS A 348 38.18 -49.33 20.27
N ILE A 349 39.27 -49.65 19.56
CA ILE A 349 39.64 -51.04 19.24
C ILE A 349 41.14 -51.17 19.55
N PRO A 350 41.57 -52.00 20.52
CA PRO A 350 42.97 -52.35 20.69
C PRO A 350 43.28 -53.55 19.79
N PHE A 351 44.48 -53.60 19.21
CA PHE A 351 45.39 -54.76 19.17
C PHE A 351 46.47 -54.48 18.13
N GLY A 352 47.72 -54.74 18.52
CA GLY A 352 48.87 -54.65 17.63
C GLY A 352 48.93 -55.78 16.62
N SER A 353 50.06 -55.81 15.92
CA SER A 353 50.53 -56.74 14.87
C SER A 353 50.27 -56.30 13.42
N LEU A 354 51.27 -56.59 12.57
CA LEU A 354 51.48 -56.28 11.14
C LEU A 354 52.17 -54.92 10.90
N ILE A 355 53.49 -54.75 11.02
CA ILE A 355 54.61 -55.46 10.34
C ILE A 355 54.35 -55.74 8.85
N ARG A 356 55.10 -55.01 8.01
CA ARG A 356 55.59 -55.31 6.64
C ARG A 356 54.65 -56.06 5.68
N ARG A 357 54.39 -55.46 4.52
CA ARG A 357 55.08 -55.82 3.26
C ARG A 357 54.69 -54.89 2.10
N GLU A 358 55.73 -54.62 1.30
CA GLU A 358 55.83 -53.83 0.08
C GLU A 358 55.19 -54.48 -1.17
N TYR A 359 55.35 -53.75 -2.29
CA TYR A 359 55.33 -54.12 -3.73
C TYR A 359 53.99 -53.89 -4.43
N VAL A 360 53.87 -53.10 -5.51
CA VAL A 360 54.79 -52.33 -6.41
C VAL A 360 54.13 -51.00 -6.73
#